data_AF-A0A4Q3KGS3-F1
#
_entry.id   AF-A0A4Q3KGS3-F1
#
_cell.length_a   1.000
_cell.length_b   1.000
_cell.length_c   1.000
_cell.angle_alpha   90.00
_cell.angle_beta   90.00
_cell.angle_gamma   90.00
#
_symmetry.space_group_name_H-M   'P 1'
#
loop_
_entity.id
_entity.type
_entity.pdbx_description
1 polymer ?
#
loop_
_entity_poly.entity_id
_entity_poly.type
_entity_poly.pdbx_seq_one_letter_code
_entity_poly.pdbx_strand_id
1 'polypeptide(L)'
;MADGHHRRPQPRHCRISVDGQPTECAANRSGLRRAIWRKAEPGWTICGIPEVLYTDHGCDFTSRHIEQVCAELKIRMIFSLVGQPRGRGRIERFFGTLNTCCLADLPGYLAPGASPKPSLTVAQLETALRHFIIETYNHTPHSTTKQPPETRWRQGGFLPQMPASLEQLDLLLLTVVKPRHVQRDGIRFQALRYISSILAGFVGEAVTIRYDPAD
;
A
#
# COMPACT_ATOMS: atom_id res chain seq x y z
N MET A 1 -43.47 -11.73 -29.25
CA MET A 1 -42.16 -11.08 -29.53
C MET A 1 -41.52 -10.80 -28.19
N ALA A 2 -40.56 -11.62 -27.78
CA ALA A 2 -39.88 -11.48 -26.49
C ALA A 2 -38.50 -10.87 -26.74
N ASP A 3 -38.28 -9.67 -26.22
CA ASP A 3 -37.07 -8.89 -26.43
C ASP A 3 -35.99 -9.35 -25.43
N GLY A 4 -34.91 -9.93 -25.97
CA GLY A 4 -33.86 -10.58 -25.21
C GLY A 4 -32.89 -9.57 -24.60
N HIS A 5 -33.00 -9.32 -23.30
CA HIS A 5 -31.98 -8.59 -22.55
C HIS A 5 -30.67 -9.41 -22.47
N HIS A 6 -29.72 -9.03 -23.32
CA HIS A 6 -28.34 -9.50 -23.32
C HIS A 6 -27.62 -9.00 -22.05
N ARG A 7 -27.68 -9.78 -20.95
CA ARG A 7 -26.86 -9.52 -19.77
C ARG A 7 -25.40 -9.77 -20.12
N ARG A 8 -24.56 -8.72 -20.08
CA ARG A 8 -23.10 -8.87 -20.16
C ARG A 8 -22.64 -9.78 -19.01
N PRO A 9 -21.83 -10.83 -19.27
CA PRO A 9 -21.30 -11.67 -18.22
C PRO A 9 -20.33 -10.87 -17.35
N GLN A 10 -20.51 -10.95 -16.03
CA GLN A 10 -19.56 -10.41 -15.06
C GLN A 10 -18.27 -11.25 -15.08
N PRO A 11 -17.07 -10.65 -15.09
CA PRO A 11 -15.82 -11.40 -15.13
C PRO A 11 -15.63 -12.19 -13.82
N ARG A 12 -15.62 -13.52 -13.90
CA ARG A 12 -15.31 -14.41 -12.77
C ARG A 12 -13.81 -14.39 -12.50
N HIS A 13 -13.41 -14.15 -11.26
CA HIS A 13 -12.01 -13.94 -10.87
C HIS A 13 -11.37 -15.30 -10.49
N CYS A 14 -10.25 -15.65 -11.11
CA CYS A 14 -9.44 -16.84 -10.77
C CYS A 14 -8.05 -16.35 -10.32
N ARG A 15 -7.61 -16.74 -9.12
CA ARG A 15 -6.31 -16.35 -8.53
C ARG A 15 -5.28 -17.44 -8.78
N ILE A 16 -4.09 -17.07 -9.22
CA ILE A 16 -2.92 -17.94 -9.33
C ILE A 16 -1.74 -17.14 -8.77
N SER A 17 -1.09 -17.62 -7.70
CA SER A 17 0.11 -16.99 -7.08
C SER A 17 1.33 -17.86 -7.34
N VAL A 18 2.50 -17.24 -7.54
CA VAL A 18 3.81 -17.88 -7.70
C VAL A 18 4.84 -16.92 -7.09
N ASP A 19 5.79 -17.35 -6.26
CA ASP A 19 6.69 -16.43 -5.54
C ASP A 19 7.89 -15.93 -6.39
N GLY A 20 8.18 -14.63 -6.31
CA GLY A 20 9.33 -13.97 -6.92
C GLY A 20 9.90 -12.82 -6.06
N GLN A 21 10.95 -12.14 -6.55
CA GLN A 21 11.64 -11.05 -5.84
C GLN A 21 10.98 -9.68 -6.06
N PRO A 22 10.83 -8.83 -5.02
CA PRO A 22 10.04 -7.60 -5.11
C PRO A 22 10.66 -6.51 -5.98
N THR A 23 9.89 -6.04 -6.96
CA THR A 23 10.16 -4.80 -7.72
C THR A 23 9.74 -3.55 -6.92
N GLU A 24 10.20 -2.36 -7.33
CA GLU A 24 9.90 -1.08 -6.67
C GLU A 24 8.38 -0.77 -6.60
N CYS A 25 7.60 -1.21 -7.59
CA CYS A 25 6.13 -1.19 -7.55
C CYS A 25 5.54 -2.06 -6.43
N ALA A 26 6.19 -3.17 -6.06
CA ALA A 26 5.76 -4.04 -4.98
C ALA A 26 5.99 -3.43 -3.59
N ALA A 27 6.97 -2.51 -3.45
CA ALA A 27 7.24 -1.78 -2.22
C ALA A 27 6.07 -0.82 -1.87
N ASN A 28 5.56 -0.07 -2.85
CA ASN A 28 4.42 0.85 -2.65
C ASN A 28 3.14 0.12 -2.30
N ARG A 29 2.87 -1.00 -2.98
CA ARG A 29 1.74 -1.87 -2.68
C ARG A 29 1.82 -2.44 -1.27
N SER A 30 2.98 -2.94 -0.88
CA SER A 30 3.23 -3.47 0.47
C SER A 30 3.12 -2.38 1.53
N GLY A 31 3.58 -1.17 1.21
CA GLY A 31 3.43 0.01 2.06
C GLY A 31 1.97 0.40 2.27
N LEU A 32 1.19 0.54 1.19
CA LEU A 32 -0.23 0.89 1.26
C LEU A 32 -1.05 -0.19 1.97
N ARG A 33 -0.78 -1.47 1.67
CA ARG A 33 -1.37 -2.62 2.38
C ARG A 33 -1.13 -2.52 3.88
N ARG A 34 0.14 -2.35 4.27
CA ARG A 34 0.53 -2.23 5.67
C ARG A 34 -0.12 -1.01 6.30
N ALA A 35 -0.18 0.13 5.62
CA ALA A 35 -0.80 1.36 6.13
C ALA A 35 -2.29 1.16 6.45
N ILE A 36 -3.06 0.58 5.51
CA ILE A 36 -4.51 0.36 5.63
C ILE A 36 -4.83 -0.69 6.70
N TRP A 37 -4.09 -1.81 6.73
CA TRP A 37 -4.43 -2.92 7.61
C TRP A 37 -4.08 -2.64 9.08
N ARG A 38 -4.78 -3.30 10.00
CA ARG A 38 -4.49 -3.23 11.43
C ARG A 38 -3.09 -3.76 11.71
N LYS A 39 -2.37 -3.08 12.60
CA LYS A 39 -1.06 -3.54 13.07
C LYS A 39 -1.24 -4.56 14.19
N ALA A 40 -0.21 -5.36 14.44
CA ALA A 40 -0.26 -6.40 15.46
C ALA A 40 -0.19 -5.82 16.88
N GLU A 41 0.40 -4.63 17.00
CA GLU A 41 0.64 -3.94 18.26
C GLU A 41 -0.64 -3.28 18.80
N PRO A 42 -1.06 -3.59 20.04
CA PRO A 42 -2.26 -3.00 20.63
C PRO A 42 -2.23 -1.47 20.73
N GLY A 43 -1.03 -0.89 20.91
CA GLY A 43 -0.83 0.57 20.96
C GLY A 43 -0.97 1.27 19.62
N TRP A 44 -0.93 0.54 18.49
CA TRP A 44 -1.05 1.12 17.17
C TRP A 44 -2.49 1.07 16.66
N THR A 45 -3.28 2.06 17.06
CA THR A 45 -4.71 2.13 16.73
C THR A 45 -5.04 2.69 15.34
N ILE A 46 -4.05 3.22 14.64
CA ILE A 46 -4.20 3.86 13.33
C ILE A 46 -4.29 2.79 12.22
N CYS A 47 -5.40 2.78 11.50
CA CYS A 47 -5.69 1.90 10.36
C CYS A 47 -6.80 2.50 9.48
N GLY A 48 -7.10 1.85 8.36
CA GLY A 48 -8.21 2.18 7.47
C GLY A 48 -7.81 2.76 6.12
N ILE A 49 -8.78 2.71 5.20
CA ILE A 49 -8.66 3.30 3.86
C ILE A 49 -8.77 4.82 3.99
N PRO A 50 -7.77 5.59 3.54
CA PRO A 50 -7.82 7.04 3.61
C PRO A 50 -8.74 7.62 2.53
N GLU A 51 -9.41 8.74 2.82
CA GLU A 51 -10.17 9.47 1.80
C GLU A 51 -9.26 10.16 0.78
N VAL A 52 -8.08 10.59 1.22
CA VAL A 52 -7.11 11.34 0.42
C VAL A 52 -5.71 10.78 0.63
N LEU A 53 -5.03 10.46 -0.47
CA LEU A 53 -3.63 10.07 -0.47
C LEU A 53 -2.82 11.17 -1.16
N TYR A 54 -1.96 11.83 -0.39
CA TYR A 54 -1.00 12.79 -0.94
C TYR A 54 0.25 12.04 -1.38
N THR A 55 0.66 12.27 -2.62
CA THR A 55 1.85 11.63 -3.18
C THR A 55 2.68 12.64 -3.97
N ASP A 56 3.97 12.36 -4.08
CA ASP A 56 4.86 13.10 -4.97
C ASP A 56 4.73 12.59 -6.41
N HIS A 57 5.32 13.32 -7.35
CA HIS A 57 5.42 12.87 -8.75
C HIS A 57 6.57 11.88 -8.96
N GLY A 58 7.00 11.16 -7.91
CA GLY A 58 7.94 10.06 -8.07
C GLY A 58 7.38 9.06 -9.09
N CYS A 59 8.24 8.55 -9.98
CA CYS A 59 7.85 7.57 -10.99
C CYS A 59 7.07 6.40 -10.39
N ASP A 60 7.36 6.08 -9.13
CA ASP A 60 6.83 4.96 -8.35
C ASP A 60 5.36 5.14 -7.96
N PHE A 61 4.88 6.39 -7.83
CA PHE A 61 3.49 6.73 -7.50
C PHE A 61 2.68 7.25 -8.70
N THR A 62 3.34 7.50 -9.83
CA THR A 62 2.68 7.80 -11.11
C THR A 62 2.35 6.55 -11.93
N SER A 63 2.56 5.35 -11.35
CA SER A 63 2.17 4.11 -12.02
C SER A 63 0.65 4.05 -12.17
N ARG A 64 0.16 3.81 -13.39
CA ARG A 64 -1.28 3.65 -13.67
C ARG A 64 -1.97 2.65 -12.73
N HIS A 65 -1.20 1.70 -12.20
CA HIS A 65 -1.67 0.72 -11.22
C HIS A 65 -2.14 1.38 -9.92
N ILE A 66 -1.32 2.22 -9.28
CA ILE A 66 -1.72 2.82 -8.00
C ILE A 66 -2.89 3.81 -8.15
N GLU A 67 -3.00 4.46 -9.33
CA GLU A 67 -4.18 5.24 -9.71
C GLU A 67 -5.46 4.41 -9.77
N GLN A 68 -5.41 3.25 -10.41
CA GLN A 68 -6.54 2.33 -10.50
C GLN A 68 -6.94 1.80 -9.12
N VAL A 69 -5.97 1.35 -8.34
CA VAL A 69 -6.18 0.86 -6.97
C VAL A 69 -6.83 1.94 -6.10
N CYS A 70 -6.30 3.17 -6.13
CA CYS A 70 -6.87 4.27 -5.37
C CYS A 70 -8.30 4.59 -5.81
N ALA A 71 -8.59 4.56 -7.12
CA ALA A 71 -9.93 4.76 -7.64
C ALA A 71 -10.91 3.66 -7.18
N GLU A 72 -10.51 2.38 -7.21
CA GLU A 72 -11.31 1.25 -6.73
C GLU A 72 -11.60 1.34 -5.23
N LEU A 73 -10.60 1.79 -4.45
CA LEU A 73 -10.72 2.04 -3.00
C LEU A 73 -11.38 3.39 -2.67
N LYS A 74 -11.81 4.17 -3.67
CA LYS A 74 -12.37 5.53 -3.51
C LYS A 74 -11.44 6.51 -2.77
N ILE A 75 -10.14 6.30 -2.89
CA ILE A 75 -9.08 7.18 -2.39
C ILE A 75 -8.86 8.27 -3.42
N ARG A 76 -9.04 9.54 -3.04
CA ARG A 76 -8.67 10.67 -3.87
C ARG A 76 -7.16 10.87 -3.81
N MET A 77 -6.44 10.57 -4.89
CA MET A 77 -5.02 10.94 -4.97
C MET A 77 -4.84 12.42 -5.30
N ILE A 78 -3.90 13.05 -4.60
CA ILE A 78 -3.46 14.41 -4.85
C ILE A 78 -1.95 14.38 -5.06
N PHE A 79 -1.53 14.68 -6.29
CA PHE A 79 -0.12 14.86 -6.61
C PHE A 79 0.35 16.26 -6.20
N SER A 80 1.48 16.34 -5.49
CA SER A 80 2.09 17.64 -5.20
C SER A 80 2.63 18.26 -6.48
N LEU A 81 2.22 19.50 -6.82
CA LEU A 81 2.70 20.20 -8.00
C LEU A 81 4.24 20.30 -8.01
N VAL A 82 4.85 20.09 -9.17
CA VAL A 82 6.30 20.24 -9.38
C VAL A 82 6.71 21.66 -8.97
N GLY A 83 7.68 21.79 -8.06
CA GLY A 83 8.18 23.08 -7.56
C GLY A 83 7.29 23.79 -6.53
N GLN A 84 6.14 23.23 -6.13
CA GLN A 84 5.29 23.78 -5.07
C GLN A 84 5.22 22.81 -3.87
N PRO A 85 5.91 23.09 -2.76
CA PRO A 85 5.97 22.20 -1.59
C PRO A 85 4.65 22.11 -0.79
N ARG A 86 3.53 22.64 -1.32
CA ARG A 86 2.22 22.63 -0.67
C ARG A 86 1.74 21.18 -0.51
N GLY A 87 1.90 20.65 0.70
CA GLY A 87 1.56 19.27 1.08
C GLY A 87 2.71 18.51 1.76
N ARG A 88 3.97 18.88 1.47
CA ARG A 88 5.16 18.17 1.98
C ARG A 88 5.56 18.58 3.40
N GLY A 89 5.23 19.80 3.82
CA GLY A 89 5.61 20.31 5.13
C GLY A 89 5.12 19.47 6.33
N ARG A 90 4.11 18.59 6.15
CA ARG A 90 3.70 17.64 7.20
C ARG A 90 4.68 16.47 7.31
N ILE A 91 5.02 15.83 6.19
CA ILE A 91 5.94 14.69 6.18
C ILE A 91 7.37 15.15 6.49
N GLU A 92 7.77 16.32 5.99
CA GLU A 92 9.07 16.94 6.30
C GLU A 92 9.20 17.23 7.80
N ARG A 93 8.16 17.77 8.44
CA ARG A 93 8.14 17.97 9.89
C ARG A 93 8.23 16.65 10.65
N PHE A 94 7.50 15.64 10.22
CA PHE A 94 7.58 14.31 10.81
C PHE A 94 8.99 13.73 10.71
N PHE A 95 9.63 13.79 9.54
CA PHE A 95 11.01 13.33 9.36
C PHE A 95 12.00 14.16 10.20
N GLY A 96 11.77 15.46 10.34
CA GLY A 96 12.52 16.31 11.26
C GLY A 96 12.44 15.79 12.70
N THR A 97 11.23 15.55 13.21
CA THR A 97 11.00 14.99 14.55
C THR A 97 11.61 13.61 14.71
N LEU A 98 11.48 12.74 13.71
CA LEU A 98 12.05 11.40 13.72
C LEU A 98 13.58 11.43 13.77
N ASN A 99 14.21 12.32 13.00
CA ASN A 99 15.65 12.52 13.04
C ASN A 99 16.12 13.02 14.41
N THR A 100 15.45 14.03 14.98
CA THR A 100 15.91 14.69 16.21
C THR A 100 15.54 13.95 17.49
N CYS A 101 14.43 13.21 17.51
CA CYS A 101 13.87 12.63 18.74
C CYS A 101 13.92 11.10 18.77
N CYS A 102 14.41 10.46 17.70
CA CYS A 102 14.57 9.01 17.65
C CYS A 102 15.94 8.64 17.08
N LEU A 103 16.22 9.02 15.82
CA LEU A 103 17.43 8.56 15.15
C LEU A 103 18.70 9.13 15.78
N ALA A 104 18.67 10.35 16.31
CA ALA A 104 19.80 10.96 16.99
C ALA A 104 20.32 10.15 18.18
N ASP A 105 19.45 9.38 18.84
CA ASP A 105 19.79 8.56 20.02
C ASP A 105 20.26 7.15 19.65
N LEU A 106 20.17 6.77 18.36
CA LEU A 106 20.50 5.44 17.89
C LEU A 106 21.99 5.29 17.53
N PRO A 107 22.60 4.11 17.79
CA PRO A 107 23.99 3.88 17.43
C PRO A 107 24.16 3.88 15.91
N GLY A 108 25.20 4.57 15.44
CA GLY A 108 25.44 4.74 14.00
C GLY A 108 24.74 5.96 13.38
N TYR A 109 24.13 6.84 14.18
CA TYR A 109 23.51 8.06 13.69
C TYR A 109 24.49 9.01 12.98
N LEU A 110 24.17 9.37 11.75
CA LEU A 110 24.96 10.27 10.92
C LEU A 110 24.73 11.73 11.33
N ALA A 111 25.49 12.21 12.30
CA ALA A 111 25.55 13.63 12.61
C ALA A 111 26.34 14.41 11.53
N PRO A 112 26.03 15.70 11.29
CA PRO A 112 26.80 16.52 10.35
C PRO A 112 28.30 16.51 10.68
N GLY A 113 29.13 16.08 9.72
CA GLY A 113 30.58 16.00 9.89
C GLY A 113 31.09 14.75 10.62
N ALA A 114 30.21 13.85 11.06
CA ALA A 114 30.59 12.56 11.63
C ALA A 114 30.54 11.45 10.58
N SER A 115 31.43 10.46 10.69
CA SER A 115 31.46 9.26 9.85
C SER A 115 31.33 8.00 10.73
N PRO A 116 30.15 7.75 11.33
CA PRO A 116 29.94 6.60 12.18
C PRO A 116 29.91 5.30 11.38
N LYS A 117 30.25 4.18 12.02
CA LYS A 117 30.10 2.85 11.41
C LYS A 117 28.64 2.39 11.51
N PRO A 118 28.06 1.77 10.45
CA PRO A 118 26.74 1.15 10.53
C PRO A 118 26.75 0.10 11.64
N SER A 119 25.91 0.32 12.65
CA SER A 119 25.90 -0.51 13.87
C SER A 119 24.55 -1.16 14.13
N LEU A 120 23.54 -0.86 13.30
CA LEU A 120 22.20 -1.40 13.41
C LEU A 120 21.85 -2.27 12.21
N THR A 121 21.21 -3.39 12.51
CA THR A 121 20.49 -4.19 11.51
C THR A 121 19.15 -3.54 11.19
N VAL A 122 18.56 -3.89 10.04
CA VAL A 122 17.23 -3.39 9.62
C VAL A 122 16.16 -3.73 10.66
N ALA A 123 16.20 -4.92 11.25
CA ALA A 123 15.24 -5.34 12.28
C ALA A 123 15.35 -4.51 13.58
N GLN A 124 16.57 -4.15 13.98
CA GLN A 124 16.78 -3.28 15.14
C GLN A 124 16.27 -1.85 14.87
N LEU A 125 16.54 -1.32 13.67
CA LEU A 125 16.00 -0.02 13.27
C LEU A 125 14.47 -0.03 13.24
N GLU A 126 13.86 -1.06 12.67
CA GLU A 126 12.40 -1.22 12.65
C GLU A 126 11.81 -1.26 14.06
N THR A 127 12.45 -1.99 14.98
CA THR A 127 12.03 -2.07 16.38
C THR A 127 12.11 -0.71 17.07
N ALA A 128 13.21 0.02 16.89
CA ALA A 128 13.38 1.35 17.46
C ALA A 128 12.35 2.35 16.92
N LEU A 129 12.13 2.36 15.60
CA LEU A 129 11.12 3.21 14.96
C LEU A 129 9.72 2.89 15.45
N ARG A 130 9.38 1.61 15.56
CA ARG A 130 8.07 1.16 16.04
C ARG A 130 7.83 1.59 17.48
N HIS A 131 8.81 1.38 18.36
CA HIS A 131 8.74 1.84 19.74
C HIS A 131 8.56 3.35 19.82
N PHE A 132 9.35 4.13 19.09
CA PHE A 132 9.22 5.58 19.06
C PHE A 132 7.84 6.05 18.60
N ILE A 133 7.30 5.45 17.53
CA ILE A 133 5.98 5.85 17.00
C ILE A 133 4.87 5.57 18.01
N ILE A 134 4.85 4.37 18.58
CA ILE A 134 3.80 3.92 19.49
C ILE A 134 3.91 4.64 20.82
N GLU A 135 5.07 4.57 21.49
CA GLU A 135 5.24 4.96 22.88
C GLU A 135 5.54 6.46 23.07
N THR A 136 6.06 7.14 22.04
CA THR A 136 6.49 8.55 22.16
C THR A 136 5.70 9.47 21.24
N TYR A 137 5.80 9.28 19.93
CA TYR A 137 5.29 10.23 18.94
C TYR A 137 3.76 10.40 19.04
N ASN A 138 3.02 9.28 19.10
CA ASN A 138 1.56 9.32 19.12
C ASN A 138 0.98 9.86 20.44
N HIS A 139 1.78 9.90 21.51
CA HIS A 139 1.41 10.44 22.83
C HIS A 139 1.88 11.89 23.05
N THR A 140 2.78 12.40 22.21
CA THR A 140 3.33 13.76 22.36
C THR A 140 2.39 14.80 21.73
N PRO A 141 2.01 15.88 22.45
CA PRO A 141 1.17 16.93 21.88
C PRO A 141 1.79 17.58 20.65
N HIS A 142 1.08 17.56 19.52
CA HIS A 142 1.57 18.15 18.29
C HIS A 142 1.46 19.68 18.33
N SER A 143 2.48 20.40 17.87
CA SER A 143 2.60 21.86 18.00
C SER A 143 1.43 22.66 17.38
N THR A 144 0.85 22.17 16.28
CA THR A 144 -0.30 22.77 15.59
C THR A 144 -1.65 22.44 16.22
N THR A 145 -1.92 21.16 16.54
CA THR A 145 -3.23 20.71 17.05
C THR A 145 -3.33 20.81 18.58
N LYS A 146 -2.20 21.00 19.26
CA LYS A 146 -2.06 21.03 20.73
C LYS A 146 -2.58 19.78 21.43
N GLN A 147 -2.72 18.68 20.69
CA GLN A 147 -3.25 17.40 21.17
C GLN A 147 -2.37 16.25 20.70
N PRO A 148 -2.22 15.18 21.48
CA PRO A 148 -1.56 13.96 21.02
C PRO A 148 -2.28 13.37 19.80
N PRO A 149 -1.55 12.89 18.78
CA PRO A 149 -2.13 12.23 17.61
C PRO A 149 -3.10 11.10 17.98
N GLU A 150 -2.75 10.27 18.96
CA GLU A 150 -3.61 9.16 19.39
C GLU A 150 -4.92 9.64 20.01
N THR A 151 -4.85 10.63 20.90
CA THR A 151 -6.04 11.20 21.53
C THR A 151 -6.97 11.77 20.47
N ARG A 152 -6.43 12.53 19.51
CA ARG A 152 -7.19 13.10 18.40
C ARG A 152 -7.81 12.02 17.50
N TRP A 153 -7.08 10.94 17.24
CA TRP A 153 -7.58 9.78 16.49
C TRP A 153 -8.76 9.10 17.21
N ARG A 154 -8.66 8.94 18.54
CA ARG A 154 -9.69 8.31 19.38
C ARG A 154 -10.90 9.20 19.67
N GLN A 155 -10.73 10.52 19.67
CA GLN A 155 -11.77 11.50 20.04
C GLN A 155 -13.04 11.47 19.16
N GLY A 156 -13.03 10.70 18.06
CA GLY A 156 -14.24 10.39 17.34
C GLY A 156 -14.65 11.46 16.34
N GLY A 157 -15.21 11.00 15.23
CA GLY A 157 -15.49 11.77 14.02
C GLY A 157 -15.08 11.03 12.76
N PHE A 158 -14.23 10.00 12.90
CA PHE A 158 -13.78 9.15 11.81
C PHE A 158 -13.89 7.68 12.23
N LEU A 159 -14.72 6.91 11.54
CA LEU A 159 -14.72 5.46 11.60
C LEU A 159 -13.87 4.95 10.43
N PRO A 160 -12.71 4.32 10.68
CA PRO A 160 -11.86 3.86 9.61
C PRO A 160 -12.59 2.85 8.74
N GLN A 161 -12.70 3.13 7.44
CA GLN A 161 -13.20 2.15 6.49
C GLN A 161 -12.18 1.03 6.37
N MET A 162 -12.58 -0.19 6.74
CA MET A 162 -11.74 -1.36 6.66
C MET A 162 -12.18 -2.24 5.48
N PRO A 163 -11.23 -2.83 4.73
CA PRO A 163 -11.58 -3.89 3.79
C PRO A 163 -12.17 -5.08 4.56
N ALA A 164 -13.08 -5.84 3.93
CA ALA A 164 -13.80 -6.93 4.59
C ALA A 164 -12.88 -8.09 4.96
N SER A 165 -11.78 -8.27 4.21
CA SER A 165 -10.73 -9.24 4.52
C SER A 165 -9.38 -8.77 3.99
N LEU A 166 -8.31 -9.37 4.52
CA LEU A 166 -6.95 -9.17 4.01
C LEU A 166 -6.83 -9.66 2.56
N GLU A 167 -7.52 -10.74 2.23
CA GLU A 167 -7.56 -11.29 0.88
C GLU A 167 -8.20 -10.32 -0.12
N GLN A 168 -9.29 -9.66 0.27
CA GLN A 168 -9.94 -8.63 -0.55
C GLN A 168 -8.99 -7.45 -0.77
N LEU A 169 -8.29 -7.00 0.28
CA LEU A 169 -7.30 -5.94 0.16
C LEU A 169 -6.18 -6.36 -0.78
N ASP A 170 -5.61 -7.55 -0.61
CA ASP A 170 -4.55 -8.06 -1.48
C ASP A 170 -5.03 -8.13 -2.93
N LEU A 171 -6.25 -8.63 -3.19
CA LEU A 171 -6.83 -8.72 -4.52
C LEU A 171 -7.01 -7.35 -5.19
N LEU A 172 -7.46 -6.35 -4.43
CA LEU A 172 -7.59 -4.95 -4.90
C LEU A 172 -6.23 -4.34 -5.19
N LEU A 173 -5.16 -4.84 -4.55
CA LEU A 173 -3.80 -4.37 -4.71
C LEU A 173 -3.03 -5.09 -5.83
N LEU A 174 -3.56 -6.18 -6.42
CA LEU A 174 -2.92 -6.93 -7.51
C LEU A 174 -3.01 -6.17 -8.84
N THR A 175 -1.94 -6.27 -9.64
CA THR A 175 -1.88 -5.66 -10.97
C THR A 175 -2.83 -6.36 -11.92
N VAL A 176 -3.70 -5.57 -12.56
CA VAL A 176 -4.65 -6.04 -13.56
C VAL A 176 -4.06 -5.87 -14.95
N VAL A 177 -3.93 -6.96 -15.70
CA VAL A 177 -3.50 -6.89 -17.12
C VAL A 177 -4.67 -7.04 -18.07
N LYS A 178 -4.41 -6.67 -19.34
CA LYS A 178 -5.39 -6.84 -20.42
C LYS A 178 -5.91 -8.29 -20.46
N PRO A 179 -7.22 -8.48 -20.74
CA PRO A 179 -7.80 -9.82 -20.83
C PRO A 179 -7.03 -10.74 -21.77
N ARG A 180 -6.84 -11.99 -21.37
CA ARG A 180 -6.20 -13.05 -22.16
C ARG A 180 -7.20 -14.16 -22.39
N HIS A 181 -7.15 -14.77 -23.57
CA HIS A 181 -8.01 -15.91 -23.89
C HIS A 181 -7.45 -17.17 -23.26
N VAL A 182 -8.32 -17.97 -22.65
CA VAL A 182 -7.95 -19.28 -22.11
C VAL A 182 -7.82 -20.27 -23.26
N GLN A 183 -6.64 -20.89 -23.38
CA GLN A 183 -6.37 -21.95 -24.35
C GLN A 183 -6.62 -23.32 -23.71
N ARG A 184 -6.71 -24.37 -24.53
CA ARG A 184 -6.86 -25.75 -24.03
C ARG A 184 -5.71 -26.19 -23.13
N ASP A 185 -4.51 -25.65 -23.35
CA ASP A 185 -3.31 -25.87 -22.55
C ASP A 185 -3.10 -24.82 -21.44
N GLY A 186 -4.15 -24.04 -21.11
CA GLY A 186 -4.14 -23.05 -20.03
C GLY A 186 -3.96 -21.61 -20.52
N ILE A 187 -3.31 -20.77 -19.70
CA ILE A 187 -3.08 -19.36 -19.99
C ILE A 187 -1.58 -19.08 -20.04
N ARG A 188 -1.13 -18.33 -21.06
CA ARG A 188 0.26 -17.88 -21.18
C ARG A 188 0.39 -16.42 -20.76
N PHE A 189 1.27 -16.17 -19.79
CA PHE A 189 1.53 -14.83 -19.25
C PHE A 189 2.98 -14.72 -18.77
N GLN A 190 3.67 -13.62 -19.11
CA GLN A 190 5.09 -13.37 -18.79
C GLN A 190 6.03 -14.58 -19.03
N ALA A 191 5.94 -15.18 -20.22
CA ALA A 191 6.69 -16.39 -20.60
C ALA A 191 6.40 -17.66 -19.78
N LEU A 192 5.52 -17.58 -18.77
CA LEU A 192 5.04 -18.71 -17.99
C LEU A 192 3.70 -19.24 -18.54
N ARG A 193 3.45 -20.52 -18.28
CA ARG A 193 2.20 -21.20 -18.60
C ARG A 193 1.51 -21.64 -17.31
N TYR A 194 0.29 -21.14 -17.13
CA TYR A 194 -0.54 -21.43 -15.98
C TYR A 194 -1.63 -22.41 -16.36
N ILE A 195 -1.67 -23.55 -15.67
CA ILE A 195 -2.63 -24.63 -15.87
C ILE A 195 -3.40 -24.90 -14.58
N SER A 196 -4.71 -25.10 -14.70
CA SER A 196 -5.58 -25.50 -13.59
C SER A 196 -6.81 -26.17 -14.16
N SER A 197 -7.35 -27.17 -13.46
CA SER A 197 -8.60 -27.85 -13.85
C SER A 197 -9.78 -26.89 -13.92
N ILE A 198 -9.75 -25.80 -13.13
CA ILE A 198 -10.77 -24.75 -13.14
C ILE A 198 -10.83 -24.05 -14.51
N LEU A 199 -9.70 -23.90 -15.21
CA LEU A 199 -9.63 -23.21 -16.51
C LEU A 199 -10.33 -23.97 -17.63
N ALA A 200 -10.57 -25.28 -17.49
CA ALA A 200 -11.23 -26.09 -18.50
C ALA A 200 -12.64 -25.55 -18.84
N GLY A 201 -13.35 -25.01 -17.85
CA GLY A 201 -14.67 -24.40 -18.02
C GLY A 201 -14.67 -23.03 -18.69
N PHE A 202 -13.49 -22.43 -18.92
CA PHE A 202 -13.34 -21.08 -19.48
C PHE A 202 -12.60 -21.08 -20.83
N VAL A 203 -12.33 -22.25 -21.41
CA VAL A 203 -11.61 -22.37 -22.70
C VAL A 203 -12.33 -21.59 -23.79
N GLY A 204 -11.61 -20.67 -24.44
CA GLY A 204 -12.15 -19.76 -25.46
C GLY A 204 -12.70 -18.44 -24.91
N GLU A 205 -12.86 -18.31 -23.59
CA GLU A 205 -13.27 -17.04 -22.97
C GLU A 205 -12.08 -16.13 -22.68
N ALA A 206 -12.34 -14.81 -22.68
CA ALA A 206 -11.37 -13.81 -22.26
C ALA A 206 -11.43 -13.63 -20.74
N VAL A 207 -10.33 -13.90 -20.05
CA VAL A 207 -10.20 -13.74 -18.60
C VAL A 207 -9.20 -12.65 -18.26
N THR A 208 -9.49 -11.89 -17.21
CA THR A 208 -8.57 -10.88 -16.66
C THR A 208 -7.63 -11.55 -15.66
N ILE A 209 -6.33 -11.37 -15.86
CA ILE A 209 -5.31 -11.88 -14.94
C ILE A 209 -5.00 -10.79 -13.91
N ARG A 210 -5.03 -11.17 -12.64
CA ARG A 210 -4.51 -10.39 -11.53
C ARG A 210 -3.28 -11.08 -10.97
N TYR A 211 -2.17 -10.36 -10.91
CA TYR A 211 -0.90 -10.90 -10.44
C TYR A 211 -0.13 -9.85 -9.66
N ASP A 212 0.87 -10.30 -8.92
CA ASP A 212 1.82 -9.44 -8.25
C ASP A 212 3.10 -9.36 -9.09
N PRO A 213 3.62 -8.18 -9.44
CA PRO A 213 4.90 -8.08 -10.15
C PRO A 213 6.12 -8.50 -9.33
N ALA A 214 5.97 -8.66 -8.01
CA ALA A 214 6.98 -9.31 -7.20
C ALA A 214 6.98 -10.82 -7.38
N ASP A 215 5.83 -11.43 -7.65
CA ASP A 215 5.60 -12.87 -7.82
C ASP A 215 6.20 -13.39 -9.15
#